data_AF-A0A5E4NLY5-F1
#
_entry.id   AF-A0A5E4NLY5-F1
#
_cell.length_a   1.000
_cell.length_b   1.000
_cell.length_c   1.000
_cell.angle_alpha   90.00
_cell.angle_beta   90.00
_cell.angle_gamma   90.00
#
_symmetry.space_group_name_H-M   'P 1'
#
loop_
_entity.id
_entity.type
_entity.pdbx_description
1 polymer ?
#
loop_
_entity_poly.entity_id
_entity_poly.type
_entity_poly.pdbx_seq_one_letter_code
_entity_poly.pdbx_strand_id
1 'polypeptide(L)'
;MYRFETNEYYCTGSCYDQTIFKKSCIYNKLVSGYWKNSLIVADSGYTHLEFVVTPYLNPQNGPEMLYNKSLIRTRNLVEKFYGILKQRFPILSFGSRLNFKIDTAQTMTIACCILYNVACNHYDLKPPELLSIGIGMPVNDDLNLREEHELDEGNARQQLTEEYFSLLI
;
A
#
# COMPACT_ATOMS: atom_id res chain seq x y z
N MET A 1 13.55 24.72 -6.92
CA MET A 1 13.04 24.07 -8.14
C MET A 1 13.58 22.64 -8.14
N TYR A 2 12.85 21.70 -7.53
CA TYR A 2 13.30 20.31 -7.43
C TYR A 2 12.88 19.57 -8.70
N ARG A 3 13.86 19.34 -9.57
CA ARG A 3 13.74 18.57 -10.81
C ARG A 3 13.82 17.10 -10.42
N PHE A 4 12.69 16.40 -10.47
CA PHE A 4 12.68 14.94 -10.38
C PHE A 4 13.10 14.40 -11.74
N GLU A 5 14.38 14.03 -11.88
CA GLU A 5 14.81 13.21 -13.01
C GLU A 5 14.46 11.76 -12.70
N THR A 6 13.22 11.38 -13.03
CA THR A 6 12.84 9.97 -13.08
C THR A 6 13.33 9.41 -14.41
N ASN A 7 14.41 8.62 -14.37
CA ASN A 7 14.73 7.68 -15.43
C ASN A 7 13.45 6.90 -15.78
N GLU A 8 13.10 6.91 -17.07
CA GLU A 8 11.97 6.17 -17.61
C GLU A 8 12.12 4.68 -17.29
N TYR A 9 11.29 4.16 -16.38
CA TYR A 9 11.19 2.72 -16.13
C TYR A 9 9.82 2.24 -16.58
N TYR A 10 9.73 1.93 -17.87
CA TYR A 10 8.64 1.20 -18.50
C TYR A 10 8.61 -0.23 -17.93
N CYS A 11 7.63 -0.52 -17.08
CA CYS A 11 7.36 -1.89 -16.62
C CYS A 11 6.45 -2.58 -17.66
N THR A 12 7.01 -3.49 -18.44
CA THR A 12 6.25 -4.31 -19.41
C THR A 12 5.50 -5.43 -18.68
N GLY A 13 4.44 -5.11 -17.93
CA GLY A 13 3.41 -6.04 -17.44
C GLY A 13 3.81 -7.31 -16.64
N SER A 14 5.10 -7.55 -16.38
CA SER A 14 5.63 -8.82 -15.84
C SER A 14 6.73 -8.61 -14.78
N CYS A 15 6.91 -7.38 -14.30
CA CYS A 15 7.86 -7.11 -13.21
C CYS A 15 7.19 -7.40 -11.87
N TYR A 16 7.86 -8.19 -11.03
CA TYR A 16 7.42 -8.43 -9.66
C TYR A 16 7.50 -7.15 -8.83
N ASP A 17 6.54 -6.93 -7.94
CA ASP A 17 6.42 -5.70 -7.15
C ASP A 17 7.69 -5.41 -6.32
N GLN A 18 8.34 -6.45 -5.79
CA GLN A 18 9.62 -6.34 -5.09
C GLN A 18 10.72 -5.75 -5.98
N THR A 19 10.73 -6.07 -7.28
CA THR A 19 11.74 -5.57 -8.23
C THR A 19 11.53 -4.08 -8.51
N ILE A 20 10.27 -3.66 -8.64
CA ILE A 20 9.91 -2.24 -8.82
C ILE A 20 10.29 -1.47 -7.55
N PHE A 21 9.95 -2.02 -6.38
CA PHE A 21 10.28 -1.41 -5.09
C PHE A 21 11.78 -1.22 -4.90
N LYS A 22 12.60 -2.27 -5.08
CA LYS A 22 14.07 -2.17 -4.96
C LYS A 22 14.70 -1.15 -5.90
N LYS A 23 14.09 -0.88 -7.06
CA LYS A 23 14.56 0.13 -8.03
C LYS A 23 14.00 1.53 -7.77
N SER A 24 13.08 1.68 -6.83
CA SER A 24 12.41 2.95 -6.57
C SER A 24 13.30 3.91 -5.76
N CYS A 25 13.06 5.22 -5.92
CA CYS A 25 13.69 6.23 -5.07
C CYS A 25 13.26 6.12 -3.59
N ILE A 26 12.12 5.49 -3.33
CA ILE A 26 11.60 5.23 -1.98
C ILE A 26 12.53 4.24 -1.26
N TYR A 27 12.91 3.16 -1.93
CA TYR A 27 13.86 2.18 -1.37
C TYR A 27 15.19 2.84 -1.00
N ASN A 28 15.75 3.65 -1.90
CA ASN A 28 17.00 4.37 -1.63
C ASN A 28 16.90 5.32 -0.41
N LYS A 29 15.74 5.96 -0.22
CA LYS A 29 15.50 6.83 0.94
C LYS A 29 15.34 6.06 2.24
N LEU A 30 14.76 4.87 2.21
CA LEU A 30 14.66 4.01 3.39
C LEU A 30 16.03 3.48 3.80
N VAL A 31 16.80 2.98 2.84
CA VAL A 31 18.16 2.48 3.07
C VAL A 31 19.08 3.59 3.58
N SER A 32 18.92 4.84 3.11
CA SER A 32 19.70 5.97 3.63
C SER A 32 19.27 6.46 5.02
N GLY A 33 18.24 5.85 5.62
CA GLY A 33 17.72 6.25 6.93
C GLY A 33 17.00 7.61 6.90
N TYR A 34 16.56 8.09 5.73
CA TYR A 34 15.95 9.41 5.57
C TYR A 34 14.73 9.60 6.48
N TRP A 35 13.90 8.56 6.60
CA TRP A 35 12.69 8.57 7.43
C TRP A 35 12.89 7.98 8.84
N LYS A 36 14.15 7.66 9.21
CA LYS A 36 14.55 7.15 10.53
C LYS A 36 13.67 5.99 10.99
N ASN A 37 12.89 6.20 12.05
CA ASN A 37 12.07 5.19 12.71
C ASN A 37 10.73 4.96 11.98
N SER A 38 10.81 4.63 10.69
CA SER A 38 9.67 4.46 9.79
C SER A 38 9.61 3.04 9.25
N LEU A 39 8.40 2.51 9.15
CA LEU A 39 8.13 1.19 8.60
C LEU A 39 7.17 1.29 7.42
N ILE A 40 7.38 0.45 6.42
CA ILE A 40 6.47 0.24 5.30
C ILE A 40 5.70 -1.05 5.52
N VAL A 41 4.38 -0.94 5.54
CA VAL A 41 3.49 -2.09 5.51
C VAL A 41 3.38 -2.58 4.07
N ALA A 42 3.82 -3.81 3.82
CA ALA A 42 3.82 -4.41 2.50
C ALA A 42 3.06 -5.75 2.47
N ASP A 43 2.81 -6.23 1.26
CA ASP A 43 2.23 -7.56 1.03
C ASP A 43 3.23 -8.68 1.35
N SER A 44 2.72 -9.89 1.53
CA SER A 44 3.54 -11.10 1.71
C SER A 44 4.54 -11.35 0.58
N GLY A 45 4.31 -10.77 -0.61
CA GLY A 45 5.25 -10.84 -1.74
C GLY A 45 6.50 -9.96 -1.61
N TYR A 46 6.61 -9.15 -0.58
CA TYR A 46 7.80 -8.31 -0.37
C TYR A 46 8.80 -9.00 0.56
N THR A 47 10.09 -8.80 0.27
CA THR A 47 11.16 -9.29 1.15
C THR A 47 11.10 -8.55 2.49
N HIS A 48 11.26 -9.28 3.59
CA HIS A 48 11.40 -8.70 4.93
C HIS A 48 12.68 -7.85 4.99
N LEU A 49 12.56 -6.63 5.50
CA LEU A 49 13.69 -5.70 5.65
C LEU A 49 13.50 -4.94 6.97
N GLU A 50 14.57 -4.30 7.47
CA GLU A 50 14.52 -3.46 8.69
C GLU A 50 13.49 -2.33 8.64
N PHE A 51 12.98 -1.99 7.45
CA PHE A 51 11.99 -0.96 7.22
C PHE A 51 10.75 -1.46 6.46
N VAL A 52 10.63 -2.77 6.22
CA VAL A 52 9.47 -3.38 5.54
C VAL A 52 8.88 -4.49 6.40
N VAL A 53 7.61 -4.32 6.77
CA VAL A 53 6.85 -5.25 7.59
C VAL A 53 5.74 -5.89 6.76
N THR A 54 5.59 -7.19 6.88
CA THR A 54 4.60 -8.00 6.15
C THR A 54 3.88 -8.92 7.13
N PRO A 55 2.64 -9.37 6.82
CA PRO A 55 1.90 -10.26 7.70
C PRO A 55 2.61 -11.62 7.87
N TYR A 56 2.43 -12.25 9.03
CA TYR A 56 2.73 -13.67 9.21
C TYR A 56 1.75 -14.49 8.37
N LEU A 57 2.25 -15.44 7.57
CA LEU A 57 1.39 -16.30 6.77
C LEU A 57 0.63 -17.29 7.66
N ASN A 58 1.33 -17.84 8.66
CA ASN A 58 0.78 -18.82 9.59
C ASN A 58 1.11 -18.42 11.04
N PRO A 59 0.36 -17.48 11.65
CA PRO A 59 0.63 -17.01 13.01
C PRO A 59 0.44 -18.13 14.03
N GLN A 60 1.47 -18.44 14.82
CA GLN A 60 1.49 -19.55 15.77
C GLN A 60 1.13 -19.16 17.20
N ASN A 61 1.27 -17.88 17.55
CA ASN A 61 1.10 -17.39 18.92
C ASN A 61 0.20 -16.14 18.98
N GLY A 62 -0.21 -15.79 20.20
CA GLY A 62 -1.03 -14.61 20.46
C GLY A 62 -0.44 -13.30 19.92
N PRO A 63 0.87 -13.01 20.13
CA PRO A 63 1.50 -11.79 19.62
C PRO A 63 1.45 -11.66 18.10
N GLU A 64 1.75 -12.73 17.37
CA GLU A 64 1.70 -12.76 15.91
C GLU A 64 0.27 -12.53 15.40
N MET A 65 -0.73 -13.10 16.07
CA MET A 65 -2.13 -12.89 15.72
C MET A 65 -2.58 -11.44 15.96
N LEU A 66 -2.15 -10.80 17.06
CA LEU A 66 -2.42 -9.39 17.33
C LEU A 66 -1.70 -8.46 16.33
N TYR A 67 -0.46 -8.80 15.97
CA TYR A 67 0.30 -8.09 14.94
C TYR A 67 -0.43 -8.14 13.59
N ASN A 68 -0.82 -9.33 13.12
CA ASN A 68 -1.55 -9.49 11.86
C ASN A 68 -2.88 -8.73 11.88
N LYS A 69 -3.64 -8.82 12.98
CA LYS A 69 -4.89 -8.08 13.15
C LYS A 69 -4.69 -6.56 13.05
N SER A 70 -3.58 -6.05 13.58
CA SER A 70 -3.24 -4.63 13.54
C SER A 70 -2.85 -4.17 12.13
N LEU A 71 -2.09 -4.99 11.40
CA LEU A 71 -1.78 -4.75 9.99
C LEU A 71 -3.04 -4.72 9.12
N ILE A 72 -3.90 -5.74 9.25
CA ILE A 72 -5.17 -5.84 8.51
C ILE A 72 -6.03 -4.61 8.77
N ARG A 73 -6.17 -4.20 10.03
CA ARG A 73 -6.95 -3.00 10.39
C ARG A 73 -6.42 -1.74 9.71
N THR A 74 -5.10 -1.59 9.66
CA THR A 74 -4.44 -0.43 9.05
C THR A 74 -4.65 -0.41 7.54
N ARG A 75 -4.44 -1.55 6.88
CA ARG A 75 -4.61 -1.69 5.43
C ARG A 75 -6.04 -1.48 4.99
N ASN A 76 -7.01 -2.07 5.70
CA ASN A 76 -8.42 -1.96 5.39
C ASN A 76 -8.89 -0.50 5.33
N LEU A 77 -8.34 0.39 6.16
CA LEU A 77 -8.67 1.81 6.14
C LEU A 77 -8.20 2.47 4.84
N VAL A 78 -6.96 2.21 4.44
CA VAL A 78 -6.35 2.76 3.22
C VAL A 78 -7.05 2.21 1.98
N GLU A 79 -7.31 0.91 1.93
CA GLU A 79 -8.01 0.25 0.81
C GLU A 79 -9.45 0.77 0.65
N LYS A 80 -10.19 0.94 1.76
CA LYS A 80 -11.52 1.55 1.74
C LYS A 80 -11.49 2.98 1.22
N PHE A 81 -10.50 3.77 1.65
CA PHE A 81 -10.34 5.14 1.16
C PHE A 81 -10.08 5.18 -0.36
N TYR A 82 -9.20 4.32 -0.88
CA TYR A 82 -8.99 4.21 -2.32
C TYR A 82 -10.24 3.72 -3.07
N GLY A 83 -11.02 2.82 -2.47
CA GLY A 83 -12.32 2.40 -3.00
C GLY A 83 -13.28 3.58 -3.17
N ILE A 84 -13.40 4.43 -2.15
CA ILE A 84 -14.23 5.65 -2.19
C ILE A 84 -13.73 6.62 -3.26
N LEU A 85 -12.42 6.85 -3.35
CA LEU A 85 -11.84 7.71 -4.39
C LEU A 85 -12.13 7.19 -5.80
N LYS A 86 -11.99 5.88 -6.04
CA LYS A 86 -12.27 5.23 -7.32
C LYS A 86 -13.75 5.28 -7.70
N GLN A 87 -14.64 5.16 -6.72
CA GLN A 87 -16.09 5.28 -6.92
C GLN A 87 -16.47 6.73 -7.29
N ARG A 88 -15.89 7.71 -6.59
CA ARG A 88 -16.19 9.13 -6.81
C ARG A 88 -15.53 9.69 -8.07
N PHE A 89 -14.32 9.24 -8.36
CA PHE A 89 -13.52 9.65 -9.51
C PHE A 89 -13.17 8.42 -10.35
N PRO A 90 -14.09 7.95 -11.23
CA PRO A 90 -13.89 6.77 -12.05
C PRO A 90 -12.62 6.78 -12.90
N ILE A 91 -12.08 7.96 -13.19
CA ILE A 91 -10.79 8.12 -13.89
C ILE A 91 -9.65 7.36 -13.20
N LEU A 92 -9.70 7.19 -11.88
CA LEU A 92 -8.74 6.38 -11.11
C LEU A 92 -8.93 4.87 -11.33
N SER A 93 -10.14 4.43 -11.69
CA SER A 93 -10.46 3.03 -12.01
C SER A 93 -10.04 2.66 -13.43
N PHE A 94 -9.97 3.64 -14.34
CA PHE A 94 -9.59 3.44 -15.74
C PHE A 94 -8.08 3.55 -16.01
N GLY A 95 -7.25 3.76 -14.98
CA GLY A 95 -5.84 4.14 -15.11
C GLY A 95 -5.00 3.29 -16.07
N SER A 96 -5.22 1.97 -16.14
CA SER A 96 -4.49 1.08 -17.06
C SER A 96 -4.97 1.15 -18.52
N ARG A 97 -6.19 1.67 -18.76
CA ARG A 97 -6.78 1.77 -20.11
C ARG A 97 -6.42 3.08 -20.81
N LEU A 98 -5.93 4.07 -20.07
CA LEU A 98 -5.75 5.44 -20.55
C LEU A 98 -4.28 5.81 -20.83
N ASN A 99 -3.33 4.88 -20.70
CA ASN A 99 -1.90 5.06 -21.01
C ASN A 99 -1.33 6.42 -20.54
N PHE A 100 -1.67 6.83 -19.32
CA PHE A 100 -1.16 8.07 -18.76
C PHE A 100 0.35 7.97 -18.49
N LYS A 101 1.07 9.08 -18.68
CA LYS A 101 2.41 9.23 -18.12
C LYS A 101 2.33 9.16 -16.59
N ILE A 102 3.38 8.64 -15.95
CA ILE A 102 3.46 8.48 -14.49
C ILE A 102 3.19 9.82 -13.80
N ASP A 103 3.78 10.91 -14.28
CA ASP A 103 3.60 12.26 -13.70
C ASP A 103 2.14 12.73 -13.76
N THR A 104 1.46 12.43 -14.87
CA THR A 104 0.02 12.73 -15.04
C THR A 104 -0.82 11.92 -14.05
N ALA A 105 -0.52 10.62 -13.90
CA ALA A 105 -1.23 9.75 -12.97
C ALA A 105 -1.05 10.17 -11.50
N GLN A 106 0.15 10.61 -11.13
CA GLN A 106 0.45 11.16 -9.80
C GLN A 106 -0.33 12.45 -9.56
N THR A 107 -0.25 13.40 -10.49
CA THR A 107 -0.95 14.69 -10.40
C THR A 107 -2.46 14.50 -10.29
N MET A 108 -3.02 13.59 -11.09
CA MET A 108 -4.43 13.24 -11.06
C MET A 108 -4.84 12.64 -9.70
N THR A 109 -4.06 11.69 -9.17
CA THR A 109 -4.31 11.10 -7.85
C THR A 109 -4.34 12.17 -6.76
N ILE A 110 -3.36 13.08 -6.76
CA ILE A 110 -3.28 14.19 -5.80
C ILE A 110 -4.50 15.11 -5.94
N ALA A 111 -4.87 15.49 -7.17
CA ALA A 111 -6.04 16.32 -7.42
C ALA A 111 -7.34 15.67 -6.91
N CYS A 112 -7.52 14.37 -7.13
CA CYS A 112 -8.67 13.62 -6.59
C CYS A 112 -8.70 13.64 -5.05
N CYS A 113 -7.56 13.47 -4.37
CA CYS A 113 -7.47 13.58 -2.92
C CYS A 113 -7.85 14.98 -2.42
N ILE A 114 -7.37 16.03 -3.08
CA ILE A 114 -7.69 17.42 -2.73
C ILE A 114 -9.20 17.67 -2.89
N LEU A 115 -9.77 17.27 -4.03
CA LEU A 115 -11.20 17.41 -4.30
C LEU A 115 -12.06 16.61 -3.31
N TYR A 116 -11.61 15.42 -2.90
CA TYR A 116 -12.27 14.65 -1.86
C TYR A 116 -12.28 15.41 -0.52
N ASN A 117 -11.16 16.00 -0.10
CA ASN A 117 -11.09 16.79 1.12
C ASN A 117 -12.01 18.02 1.07
N VAL A 118 -12.07 18.71 -0.07
CA VAL A 118 -13.01 19.82 -0.29
C VAL A 118 -14.45 19.33 -0.14
N ALA A 119 -14.81 18.20 -0.74
CA ALA A 119 -16.13 17.63 -0.61
C ALA A 119 -16.49 17.24 0.83
N CYS A 120 -15.54 16.68 1.59
CA CYS A 120 -15.71 16.41 3.02
C CYS A 120 -16.04 17.69 3.81
N ASN A 121 -15.34 18.79 3.52
CA ASN A 121 -15.59 20.08 4.18
C ASN A 121 -16.97 20.66 3.83
N HIS A 122 -17.53 20.30 2.68
CA HIS A 122 -18.87 20.69 2.26
C HIS A 122 -19.97 19.67 2.62
N TYR A 123 -19.65 18.65 3.42
CA TYR A 123 -20.55 17.53 3.77
C TYR A 123 -21.12 16.77 2.56
N ASP A 124 -20.45 16.88 1.41
CA ASP A 124 -20.81 16.19 0.17
C ASP A 124 -20.10 14.83 0.12
N LEU A 125 -20.48 13.93 1.02
CA LEU A 125 -19.82 12.63 1.21
C LEU A 125 -20.38 11.53 0.30
N LYS A 126 -21.53 11.77 -0.35
CA LYS A 126 -22.13 10.80 -1.26
C LYS A 126 -21.41 10.89 -2.61
N PRO A 127 -20.82 9.79 -3.11
CA PRO A 127 -20.47 9.73 -4.51
C PRO A 127 -21.73 10.06 -5.33
N PRO A 128 -21.60 10.77 -6.47
CA PRO A 128 -22.70 10.86 -7.43
C PRO A 128 -23.26 9.45 -7.69
N GLU A 129 -24.57 9.29 -7.88
CA GLU A 129 -25.20 8.04 -8.32
C GLU A 129 -24.73 7.70 -9.74
N LEU A 130 -23.45 7.36 -9.87
CA LEU A 130 -22.94 6.66 -11.02
C LEU A 130 -23.58 5.29 -10.93
N LEU A 131 -24.48 5.01 -11.87
CA LEU A 131 -25.03 3.69 -12.15
C LEU A 131 -23.98 2.65 -11.77
N SER A 132 -24.42 1.64 -11.03
CA SER A 132 -23.68 0.41 -10.76
C SER A 132 -23.24 -0.24 -12.08
N ILE A 133 -22.28 0.37 -12.77
CA ILE A 133 -21.32 -0.33 -13.60
C ILE A 133 -20.73 -1.31 -12.59
N GLY A 134 -21.00 -2.60 -12.77
CA GLY A 134 -20.77 -3.68 -11.82
C GLY A 134 -19.31 -3.85 -11.41
N ILE A 135 -18.73 -2.82 -10.83
CA ILE A 135 -17.51 -2.82 -10.05
C ILE A 135 -18.00 -3.31 -8.69
N GLY A 136 -18.28 -4.60 -8.60
CA GLY A 136 -18.21 -5.25 -7.30
C GLY A 136 -16.84 -4.87 -6.76
N MET A 137 -16.79 -4.06 -5.71
CA MET A 137 -15.56 -3.89 -4.96
C MET A 137 -15.18 -5.32 -4.58
N PRO A 138 -14.09 -5.89 -5.09
CA PRO A 138 -13.65 -7.16 -4.55
C PRO A 138 -13.35 -6.87 -3.09
N VAL A 139 -14.15 -7.43 -2.19
CA VAL A 139 -13.71 -7.66 -0.83
C VAL A 139 -12.59 -8.67 -1.01
N ASN A 140 -11.37 -8.19 -1.13
CA ASN A 140 -10.21 -9.06 -1.12
C ASN A 140 -10.06 -9.53 0.34
N ASP A 141 -10.82 -10.57 0.70
CA ASP A 141 -10.48 -11.42 1.84
C ASP A 141 -9.36 -12.41 1.48
N ASP A 142 -8.81 -12.32 0.26
CA ASP A 142 -7.71 -13.17 -0.18
C ASP A 142 -6.37 -12.45 -0.01
N LEU A 143 -5.82 -12.55 1.21
CA LEU A 143 -4.38 -12.64 1.38
C LEU A 143 -3.93 -13.85 0.53
N ASN A 144 -3.47 -13.62 -0.70
CA ASN A 144 -2.86 -14.69 -1.50
C ASN A 144 -1.56 -15.12 -0.82
N LEU A 145 -1.68 -16.12 0.08
CA LEU A 145 -0.60 -16.76 0.80
C LEU A 145 0.20 -17.60 -0.21
N ARG A 146 1.36 -17.10 -0.63
CA ARG A 146 2.37 -17.90 -1.34
C ARG A 146 3.48 -18.30 -0.37
N GLU A 147 4.09 -19.44 -0.66
CA GLU A 147 5.02 -20.19 0.19
C GLU A 147 6.15 -19.33 0.79
N GLU A 148 6.49 -19.64 2.03
CA GLU A 148 7.59 -19.04 2.79
C GLU A 148 8.91 -19.18 2.03
N HIS A 149 9.54 -18.05 1.70
CA HIS A 149 10.96 -18.04 1.39
C HIS A 149 11.72 -17.75 2.68
N GLU A 150 12.73 -18.57 2.95
CA GLU A 150 13.45 -18.69 4.21
C GLU A 150 13.91 -17.35 4.82
N LEU A 151 13.93 -17.37 6.16
CA LEU A 151 14.44 -16.37 7.08
C LEU A 151 15.76 -15.75 6.61
N ASP A 152 15.78 -14.43 6.36
CA ASP A 152 17.04 -13.67 6.47
C ASP A 152 16.89 -12.16 6.77
N GLU A 153 17.71 -11.72 7.74
CA GLU A 153 18.23 -10.41 8.16
C GLU A 153 17.37 -9.12 8.27
N GLY A 154 16.04 -9.16 8.14
CA GLY A 154 15.17 -7.97 8.33
C GLY A 154 14.32 -7.99 9.61
N ASN A 155 14.89 -7.64 10.76
CA ASN A 155 14.33 -7.83 12.11
C ASN A 155 12.98 -7.11 12.39
N ALA A 156 12.61 -6.04 11.68
CA ALA A 156 11.51 -5.14 12.09
C ALA A 156 10.17 -5.83 12.46
N ARG A 157 9.79 -6.89 11.75
CA ARG A 157 8.60 -7.69 12.11
C ARG A 157 8.77 -8.40 13.45
N GLN A 158 9.87 -9.14 13.62
CA GLN A 158 10.16 -9.88 14.86
C GLN A 158 10.33 -8.91 16.04
N GLN A 159 11.11 -7.84 15.87
CA GLN A 159 11.25 -6.74 16.82
C GLN A 159 9.89 -6.20 17.28
N LEU A 160 9.00 -5.84 16.35
CA LEU A 160 7.67 -5.35 16.72
C LEU A 160 6.86 -6.38 17.47
N THR A 161 6.88 -7.63 17.03
CA THR A 161 6.12 -8.71 17.65
C THR A 161 6.63 -8.99 19.07
N GLU A 162 7.94 -9.02 19.27
CA GLU A 162 8.59 -9.34 20.55
C GLU A 162 8.64 -8.16 21.52
N GLU A 163 8.83 -6.93 21.06
CA GLU A 163 8.97 -5.77 21.94
C GLU A 163 7.64 -5.07 22.24
N TYR A 164 6.68 -5.12 21.32
CA TYR A 164 5.40 -4.41 21.46
C TYR A 164 4.22 -5.36 21.65
N PHE A 165 4.02 -6.33 20.75
CA PHE A 165 2.83 -7.18 20.80
C PHE A 165 2.87 -8.24 21.89
N SER A 166 4.06 -8.65 22.33
CA SER A 166 4.23 -9.54 23.49
C SER A 166 3.75 -8.91 24.80
N LEU A 167 3.85 -7.57 24.93
CA LEU A 167 3.46 -6.81 26.12
C LEU A 167 1.95 -6.58 26.21
N LEU A 168 1.20 -6.88 25.16
CA LEU A 168 -0.24 -6.63 25.06
C LEU A 168 -1.11 -7.85 25.43
N ILE A 169 -0.48 -8.91 25.94
CA ILE A 169 -1.09 -10.20 26.30
C ILE A 169 -0.83 -10.46 27.77
#